data_AF-A0A7J2YSD2-F1
#
_entry.id   AF-A0A7J2YSD2-F1
#
_cell.length_a   1.000
_cell.length_b   1.000
_cell.length_c   1.000
_cell.angle_alpha   90.00
_cell.angle_beta   90.00
_cell.angle_gamma   90.00
#
_symmetry.space_group_name_H-M   'P 1'
#
loop_
_entity.id
_entity.type
_entity.pdbx_description
1 polymer ?
#
loop_
_entity_poly.entity_id
_entity_poly.type
_entity_poly.pdbx_seq_one_letter_code
_entity_poly.pdbx_strand_id
1 'polypeptide(L)'
;MRDEKETFEIDYPLEKVWAAVPVAVKALEWSIKKEDDAAHRATLKTKGGFLSFSTLIVIEATSKDEKTHMSINAETPVTTITSMVDFGRTQDRVEQFLGVLAGVLKKDKEKKKKSP
;
A
#
# COMPACT_ATOMS: atom_id res chain seq x y z
N MET A 1 13.48 -13.02 8.41
CA MET A 1 12.91 -11.71 8.02
C MET A 1 13.11 -11.58 6.52
N ARG A 2 12.05 -11.29 5.77
CA ARG A 2 12.12 -11.06 4.32
C ARG A 2 11.61 -9.64 4.08
N ASP A 3 12.44 -8.86 3.41
CA ASP A 3 12.22 -7.45 3.12
C ASP A 3 12.11 -7.28 1.60
N GLU A 4 11.00 -6.71 1.15
CA GLU A 4 10.75 -6.41 -0.26
C GLU A 4 10.55 -4.91 -0.41
N LYS A 5 11.40 -4.26 -1.22
CA LYS A 5 11.29 -2.84 -1.52
C LYS A 5 11.00 -2.64 -3.00
N GLU A 6 9.87 -2.00 -3.29
CA GLU A 6 9.47 -1.65 -4.64
C GLU A 6 9.14 -0.15 -4.73
N THR A 7 9.37 0.45 -5.89
CA THR A 7 9.09 1.88 -6.14
C THR A 7 8.26 2.00 -7.40
N PHE A 8 7.19 2.79 -7.30
CA PHE A 8 6.20 2.97 -8.34
C PHE A 8 6.02 4.44 -8.66
N GLU A 9 5.84 4.73 -9.94
CA GLU A 9 5.41 6.04 -10.41
C GLU A 9 3.89 6.00 -10.63
N ILE A 10 3.19 6.99 -10.07
CA ILE A 10 1.74 7.09 -10.12
C ILE A 10 1.39 8.44 -10.76
N ASP A 11 0.66 8.40 -11.88
CA ASP A 11 0.21 9.56 -12.66
C ASP A 11 -0.95 10.32 -11.98
N TYR A 12 -0.81 10.60 -10.68
CA TYR A 12 -1.72 11.40 -9.88
C TYR A 12 -0.91 12.28 -8.91
N PRO A 13 -1.43 13.47 -8.53
CA PRO A 13 -0.78 14.32 -7.54
C PRO A 13 -0.66 13.65 -6.17
N LEU A 14 0.42 13.97 -5.44
CA LEU A 14 0.76 13.38 -4.14
C LEU A 14 -0.41 13.40 -3.15
N GLU A 15 -1.04 14.56 -2.96
CA GLU A 15 -2.16 14.72 -2.02
C GLU A 15 -3.32 13.77 -2.33
N LYS A 16 -3.60 13.57 -3.63
CA LYS A 16 -4.68 12.68 -4.07
C LYS A 16 -4.33 11.22 -3.86
N VAL A 17 -3.08 10.84 -4.12
CA VAL A 17 -2.60 9.49 -3.85
C VAL A 17 -2.62 9.22 -2.35
N TRP A 18 -2.10 10.16 -1.55
CA TRP A 18 -2.03 10.06 -0.10
C TRP A 18 -3.41 9.91 0.53
N ALA A 19 -4.37 10.76 0.17
CA ALA A 19 -5.75 10.66 0.65
C ALA A 19 -6.45 9.34 0.26
N ALA A 20 -5.99 8.67 -0.81
CA ALA A 20 -6.53 7.37 -1.23
C ALA A 20 -5.94 6.19 -0.44
N VAL A 21 -4.77 6.35 0.20
CA VAL A 21 -4.13 5.30 1.01
C VAL A 21 -5.05 4.80 2.14
N PRO A 22 -5.59 5.64 3.05
CA PRO A 22 -6.43 5.15 4.14
C PRO A 22 -7.73 4.50 3.63
N VAL A 23 -8.25 4.94 2.50
CA VAL A 23 -9.43 4.33 1.86
C VAL A 23 -9.11 2.93 1.34
N ALA A 24 -7.95 2.76 0.69
CA ALA A 24 -7.50 1.46 0.20
C ALA A 24 -7.22 0.48 1.37
N VAL A 25 -6.55 0.96 2.42
CA VAL A 25 -6.28 0.18 3.64
C VAL A 25 -7.57 -0.32 4.28
N LYS A 26 -8.57 0.56 4.39
CA LYS A 26 -9.89 0.19 4.93
C LYS A 26 -10.59 -0.86 4.06
N ALA A 27 -10.53 -0.73 2.73
CA ALA A 27 -11.15 -1.68 1.80
C ALA A 27 -10.50 -3.07 1.87
N LEU A 28 -9.23 -3.15 2.26
CA LEU A 28 -8.49 -4.39 2.48
C LEU A 28 -8.67 -4.97 3.89
N GLU A 29 -9.42 -4.29 4.76
CA GLU A 29 -9.53 -4.61 6.18
C GLU A 29 -8.17 -4.69 6.90
N TRP A 30 -7.21 -3.89 6.42
CA TRP A 30 -5.90 -3.73 7.04
C TRP A 30 -5.93 -2.61 8.08
N SER A 31 -4.84 -2.48 8.84
CA SER A 31 -4.72 -1.44 9.87
C SER A 31 -3.54 -0.52 9.63
N ILE A 32 -3.74 0.78 9.86
CA ILE A 32 -2.65 1.77 9.94
C ILE A 32 -2.10 1.72 11.36
N LYS A 33 -0.79 1.49 11.49
CA LYS A 33 -0.06 1.44 12.78
C LYS A 33 0.60 2.75 13.12
N LYS A 34 1.15 3.41 12.11
CA LYS A 34 1.80 4.71 12.22
C LYS A 34 1.50 5.48 10.95
N GLU A 35 1.23 6.76 11.10
CA GLU A 35 1.01 7.69 10.00
C GLU A 35 1.77 8.97 10.33
N ASP A 36 2.50 9.48 9.34
CA ASP A 36 3.20 10.75 9.37
C ASP A 36 2.79 11.48 8.10
N ASP A 37 1.73 12.27 8.21
CA ASP A 37 1.17 13.02 7.08
C ASP A 37 2.15 14.06 6.53
N ALA A 38 3.01 14.63 7.38
CA ALA A 38 4.00 15.61 6.95
C ALA A 38 5.05 14.94 6.05
N ALA A 39 5.50 13.75 6.44
CA ALA A 39 6.44 12.95 5.65
C ALA A 39 5.78 12.09 4.57
N HIS A 40 4.44 12.10 4.45
CA HIS A 40 3.67 11.21 3.57
C HIS A 40 4.10 9.75 3.72
N ARG A 41 4.25 9.32 4.98
CA ARG A 41 4.73 8.00 5.36
C ARG A 41 3.75 7.28 6.25
N ALA A 42 3.46 6.02 5.95
CA ALA A 42 2.58 5.19 6.75
C ALA A 42 3.18 3.81 6.96
N THR A 43 2.95 3.23 8.14
CA THR A 43 3.18 1.81 8.42
C THR A 43 1.84 1.13 8.54
N LEU A 44 1.58 0.20 7.63
CA LEU A 44 0.40 -0.62 7.56
C LEU A 44 0.70 -1.99 8.14
N LYS A 45 -0.32 -2.65 8.68
CA LYS A 45 -0.27 -4.05 9.05
C LYS A 45 -1.38 -4.79 8.33
N THR A 46 -1.00 -5.77 7.52
CA THR A 46 -1.95 -6.60 6.77
C THR A 46 -2.73 -7.51 7.73
N LYS A 47 -3.94 -7.87 7.31
CA LYS A 47 -4.76 -8.86 8.03
C LYS A 47 -4.08 -10.22 7.92
N GLY A 48 -3.76 -10.84 9.06
CA GLY A 48 -3.31 -12.23 9.09
C GLY A 48 -4.45 -13.15 8.67
N GLY A 49 -4.18 -14.13 7.81
CA GLY A 49 -5.11 -15.18 7.41
C GLY A 49 -4.81 -16.50 8.12
N PHE A 50 -5.65 -17.51 7.87
CA PHE A 50 -5.37 -18.87 8.35
C PHE A 50 -4.04 -19.36 7.76
N LEU A 51 -3.03 -19.58 8.62
CA LEU A 51 -1.64 -19.93 8.24
C LEU A 51 -0.88 -18.86 7.44
N SER A 52 -1.27 -17.57 7.50
CA SER A 52 -0.49 -16.48 6.90
C SER A 52 -0.15 -15.41 7.95
N PHE A 53 1.13 -15.06 8.02
CA PHE A 53 1.60 -14.05 8.97
C PHE A 53 1.16 -12.67 8.49
N SER A 54 0.94 -11.76 9.44
CA SER A 54 0.75 -10.35 9.10
C SER A 54 2.07 -9.78 8.59
N THR A 55 2.01 -9.04 7.50
CA THR A 55 3.12 -8.28 6.93
C THR A 55 3.02 -6.83 7.43
N LEU A 56 4.14 -6.25 7.82
CA LEU A 56 4.26 -4.82 8.02
C LEU A 56 4.64 -4.19 6.68
N ILE A 57 3.87 -3.23 6.21
CA ILE A 57 4.13 -2.52 4.96
C ILE A 57 4.38 -1.06 5.27
N VAL A 58 5.58 -0.56 4.97
CA VAL A 58 5.93 0.85 5.07
C VAL A 58 5.75 1.47 3.70
N ILE A 59 4.89 2.48 3.62
CA ILE A 59 4.67 3.29 2.43
C ILE A 59 5.32 4.65 2.65
N GLU A 60 6.04 5.12 1.66
CA GLU A 60 6.58 6.49 1.59
C GLU A 60 6.20 7.05 0.22
N ALA A 61 5.58 8.22 0.18
CA ALA A 61 5.18 8.88 -1.05
C ALA A 61 5.83 10.25 -1.16
N THR A 62 6.38 10.58 -2.32
CA THR A 62 6.97 11.89 -2.61
C THR A 62 6.46 12.42 -3.93
N SER A 63 6.40 13.75 -4.05
CA SER A 63 6.06 14.42 -5.30
C SER A 63 7.33 14.59 -6.13
N LYS A 64 7.28 14.22 -7.40
CA LYS A 64 8.34 14.47 -8.38
C LYS A 64 7.70 14.68 -9.74
N ASP A 65 8.05 15.78 -10.41
CA ASP A 65 7.59 16.10 -11.77
C ASP A 65 6.05 16.03 -11.92
N GLU A 66 5.32 16.61 -10.96
CA GLU A 66 3.84 16.61 -10.88
C GLU A 66 3.18 15.23 -10.67
N LYS A 67 4.00 14.18 -10.52
CA LYS A 67 3.57 12.81 -10.26
C LYS A 67 3.97 12.37 -8.86
N THR A 68 3.40 11.25 -8.44
CA THR A 68 3.74 10.65 -7.14
C THR A 68 4.69 9.49 -7.33
N HIS A 69 5.82 9.53 -6.64
CA HIS A 69 6.71 8.40 -6.47
C HIS A 69 6.39 7.73 -5.14
N MET A 70 5.90 6.49 -5.18
CA MET A 70 5.57 5.71 -4.00
C MET A 70 6.58 4.58 -3.83
N SER A 71 7.28 4.57 -2.69
CA SER A 71 8.08 3.43 -2.24
C SER A 71 7.26 2.59 -1.27
N ILE A 72 7.28 1.28 -1.47
CA ILE A 72 6.66 0.30 -0.58
C ILE A 72 7.77 -0.62 -0.07
N ASN A 73 7.91 -0.74 1.24
CA ASN A 73 8.78 -1.71 1.88
C ASN A 73 7.93 -2.67 2.72
N ALA A 74 7.89 -3.94 2.33
CA ALA A 74 7.10 -4.96 3.00
C ALA A 74 8.01 -5.93 3.77
N GLU A 75 7.75 -6.04 5.06
CA GLU A 75 8.49 -6.84 6.02
C GLU A 75 7.56 -7.91 6.59
N THR A 76 7.89 -9.18 6.33
CA THR A 76 7.13 -10.31 6.89
C THR A 76 8.00 -11.07 7.91
N PRO A 77 7.56 -11.20 9.18
CA PRO A 77 8.28 -11.94 10.20
C PRO A 77 8.08 -13.44 9.99
N VAL A 78 8.84 -14.03 9.07
CA VAL A 78 8.92 -15.48 8.82
C VAL A 78 10.18 -16.08 9.43
N THR A 79 10.08 -17.34 9.86
CA THR A 79 11.24 -18.20 10.17
C THR A 79 11.70 -18.93 8.91
N THR A 80 12.89 -19.54 8.91
CA THR A 80 13.44 -20.25 7.74
C THR A 80 12.53 -21.37 7.22
N ILE A 81 11.72 -21.99 8.08
CA ILE A 81 10.78 -23.06 7.70
C ILE A 81 9.49 -22.46 7.12
N THR A 82 9.00 -21.35 7.68
CA THR A 82 7.75 -20.72 7.22
C THR A 82 7.94 -19.79 6.03
N SER A 83 9.19 -19.43 5.69
CA SER A 83 9.51 -18.61 4.51
C SER A 83 9.14 -19.27 3.18
N MET A 84 9.14 -20.61 3.12
CA MET A 84 8.69 -21.36 1.94
C MET A 84 7.17 -21.26 1.75
N VAL A 85 6.41 -21.19 2.85
CA VAL A 85 4.94 -21.11 2.84
C VAL A 85 4.45 -19.69 2.56
N ASP A 86 5.23 -18.66 2.92
CA ASP A 86 4.96 -17.24 2.66
C ASP A 86 5.64 -16.74 1.37
N PHE A 87 6.26 -17.63 0.58
CA PHE A 87 6.93 -17.25 -0.67
C PHE A 87 5.90 -16.70 -1.67
N GLY A 88 6.14 -15.49 -2.19
CA GLY A 88 5.25 -14.80 -3.13
C GLY A 88 4.09 -14.04 -2.47
N ARG A 89 3.68 -14.40 -1.25
CA ARG A 89 2.53 -13.76 -0.58
C ARG A 89 2.78 -12.32 -0.17
N THR A 90 4.04 -11.93 0.08
CA THR A 90 4.39 -10.52 0.34
C THR A 90 4.14 -9.67 -0.90
N GLN A 91 4.61 -10.13 -2.06
CA GLN A 91 4.36 -9.50 -3.36
C GLN A 91 2.86 -9.46 -3.69
N ASP A 92 2.13 -10.57 -3.49
CA ASP A 92 0.68 -10.61 -3.69
C ASP A 92 -0.05 -9.53 -2.87
N ARG A 93 0.39 -9.28 -1.64
CA ARG A 93 -0.18 -8.20 -0.79
C ARG A 93 0.15 -6.82 -1.36
N VAL A 94 1.38 -6.59 -1.84
CA VAL A 94 1.76 -5.33 -2.49
C VAL A 94 0.91 -5.09 -3.74
N GLU A 95 0.77 -6.10 -4.60
CA GLU A 95 -0.05 -6.03 -5.81
C GLU A 95 -1.53 -5.81 -5.48
N GLN A 96 -2.05 -6.48 -4.45
CA GLN A 96 -3.42 -6.29 -3.96
C GLN A 96 -3.64 -4.85 -3.48
N PHE A 97 -2.69 -4.28 -2.74
CA PHE A 97 -2.73 -2.89 -2.31
C PHE A 97 -2.78 -1.93 -3.48
N LEU A 98 -1.88 -2.09 -4.46
CA LEU A 98 -1.82 -1.25 -5.65
C LEU A 98 -3.10 -1.35 -6.49
N GLY A 99 -3.64 -2.57 -6.66
CA GLY A 99 -4.89 -2.80 -7.36
C GLY A 99 -6.07 -2.07 -6.73
N VAL A 100 -6.20 -2.14 -5.40
CA VAL A 100 -7.25 -1.42 -4.67
C VAL A 100 -7.03 0.10 -4.72
N LEU A 101 -5.79 0.57 -4.53
CA LEU A 101 -5.44 1.99 -4.60
C LEU A 101 -5.80 2.59 -5.97
N ALA A 102 -5.43 1.90 -7.07
CA ALA A 102 -5.80 2.29 -8.42
C ALA A 102 -7.33 2.31 -8.62
N GLY A 103 -8.05 1.35 -8.04
CA GLY A 103 -9.51 1.32 -8.06
C GLY A 103 -10.14 2.53 -7.35
N VAL A 104 -9.61 2.94 -6.20
CA VAL A 104 -10.06 4.13 -5.47
C VAL A 104 -9.81 5.40 -6.29
N LEU A 105 -8.61 5.55 -6.86
CA LEU A 105 -8.22 6.71 -7.66
C LEU A 105 -9.06 6.87 -8.94
N LYS A 106 -9.41 5.76 -9.61
CA LYS A 106 -10.29 5.74 -10.78
C LYS A 106 -11.72 6.16 -10.42
N LYS A 107 -12.29 5.60 -9.34
CA LYS A 107 -13.66 5.93 -8.89
C LYS A 107 -13.81 7.40 -8.50
N ASP A 108 -12.79 8.01 -7.89
CA ASP A 108 -12.79 9.44 -7.60
C ASP A 108 -12.83 10.30 -8.88
N LYS A 109 -12.08 9.91 -9.91
CA LYS A 109 -12.07 10.59 -11.22
C LYS A 109 -13.44 10.54 -11.91
N GLU A 110 -14.16 9.42 -11.80
CA GLU A 110 -15.50 9.26 -12.39
C GLU A 110 -16.58 10.05 -11.64
N LYS A 111 -16.49 10.14 -10.30
CA LYS A 111 -17.41 10.96 -9.50
C LYS A 111 -17.28 12.45 -9.85
N LYS A 112 -16.06 12.97 -10.01
CA LYS A 112 -15.83 14.37 -10.41
C LYS A 112 -16.35 14.70 -11.81
N LYS A 113 -16.41 13.72 -12.73
CA LYS A 113 -16.99 13.91 -14.07
C LYS A 113 -18.52 13.91 -14.11
N LYS A 114 -19.18 13.43 -13.05
CA LYS A 114 -20.65 13.30 -12.97
C LYS A 114 -21.32 14.38 -12.11
N SER A 115 -20.55 15.23 -11.44
CA SER A 115 -21.10 16.40 -10.73
C SER A 115 -21.18 17.57 -11.73
N PRO A 116 -22.39 18.09 -12.03
CA PRO A 116 -22.59 19.24 -12.93
C PRO A 116 -22.06 20.55 -12.36
#